data_AF-A0A8C9UNA7-F1
#
_entry.id   AF-A0A8C9UNA7-F1
#
_cell.length_a   1.000
_cell.length_b   1.000
_cell.length_c   1.000
_cell.angle_alpha   90.00
_cell.angle_beta   90.00
_cell.angle_gamma   90.00
#
_symmetry.space_group_name_H-M   'P 1'
#
loop_
_entity.id
_entity.type
_entity.pdbx_description
1 polymer ?
#
loop_
_entity_poly.entity_id
_entity_poly.type
_entity_poly.pdbx_seq_one_letter_code
_entity_poly.pdbx_strand_id
1 'polypeptide(L)'
;LGKQFGIRKGLTHREVPRVVGLLLAMALMNVVLYLCFDRFFISPQHSTKDPRSCPYGYFKMGQMKNCSPWLSCEELRTEVRQLKRIGEGAVKRVFLSEWKERKVALSRLTSLEMRDDFLYGLQMLKSLQSKHIVTLLGYCEEDNTILTEYHPLGSLSNLEETLNLSKYQNVNTWQHRLQLAMDYVGVINYLHHSPLGTLVMCDSNDLPKTLSQYLLTSNFSIVANDLDALPLVNHSSGTFVKCGHRELHGDFIAPEQFFFFYMKKTVILQIMVSLYSLKNDIEEKMFIAAQFTISKLWNQPRCPSLDEWIKKLWYICIYNGVLLSH
;
A
#
# COMPACT_ATOMS: atom_id res chain seq x y z
N LEU A 1 23.75 -71.89 43.66
CA LEU A 1 23.37 -71.76 42.24
C LEU A 1 22.08 -70.94 42.18
N GLY A 2 22.23 -69.64 41.91
CA GLY A 2 21.11 -68.70 41.89
C GLY A 2 20.34 -68.71 40.57
N LYS A 3 19.13 -68.17 40.60
CA LYS A 3 18.50 -67.47 39.48
C LYS A 3 17.44 -66.51 40.03
N GLN A 4 17.77 -65.22 39.99
CA GLN A 4 16.85 -64.11 40.19
C GLN A 4 15.75 -64.15 39.12
N PHE A 5 14.48 -64.11 39.52
CA PHE A 5 13.38 -63.72 38.65
C PHE A 5 13.32 -62.19 38.62
N GLY A 6 13.97 -61.60 37.62
CA GLY A 6 13.94 -60.17 37.36
C GLY A 6 12.64 -59.76 36.69
N ILE A 7 11.88 -58.90 37.37
CA ILE A 7 10.74 -58.15 36.83
C ILE A 7 11.27 -57.20 35.74
N ARG A 8 11.02 -57.47 34.46
CA ARG A 8 11.15 -56.47 33.40
C ARG A 8 9.79 -55.81 33.17
N LYS A 9 9.58 -54.66 33.79
CA LYS A 9 8.60 -53.66 33.32
C LYS A 9 9.12 -53.15 31.97
N GLY A 10 8.63 -53.72 30.88
CA GLY A 10 8.79 -53.14 29.55
C GLY A 10 7.88 -51.93 29.44
N LEU A 11 8.45 -50.72 29.52
CA LEU A 11 7.79 -49.50 29.10
C LEU A 11 7.37 -49.65 27.65
N THR A 12 6.05 -49.71 27.40
CA THR A 12 5.48 -49.59 26.07
C THR A 12 5.87 -48.23 25.52
N HIS A 13 6.81 -48.23 24.58
CA HIS A 13 7.19 -47.05 23.81
C HIS A 13 5.93 -46.58 23.08
N ARG A 14 5.32 -45.50 23.57
CA ARG A 14 4.14 -44.90 22.94
C ARG A 14 4.64 -44.28 21.64
N GLU A 15 4.58 -45.05 20.56
CA GLU A 15 4.91 -44.56 19.23
C GLU A 15 4.07 -43.32 18.97
N VAL A 16 4.73 -42.16 18.96
CA VAL A 16 4.10 -40.91 18.55
C VAL A 16 3.58 -41.16 17.13
N PRO A 17 2.27 -41.04 16.87
CA PRO A 17 1.73 -41.30 15.55
C PRO A 17 2.51 -40.44 14.55
N ARG A 18 2.96 -41.03 13.43
CA ARG A 18 3.78 -40.33 12.42
C ARG A 18 3.17 -38.99 11.98
N VAL A 19 1.84 -38.88 12.06
CA VAL A 19 1.05 -37.67 11.83
C VAL A 19 1.38 -36.55 12.83
N VAL A 20 1.52 -36.86 14.12
CA VAL A 20 1.89 -35.89 15.17
C VAL A 20 3.31 -35.37 14.95
N GLY A 21 4.24 -36.25 14.53
CA GLY A 21 5.60 -35.84 14.14
C GLY A 21 5.61 -34.90 12.93
N LEU A 22 4.80 -35.19 11.90
CA LEU A 22 4.63 -34.33 10.73
C LEU A 22 4.02 -32.96 11.07
N LEU A 23 2.98 -32.95 11.91
CA LEU A 23 2.34 -31.70 12.37
C LEU A 23 3.30 -30.85 13.20
N LEU A 24 4.10 -31.45 14.08
CA LEU A 24 5.13 -30.76 14.85
C LEU A 24 6.24 -30.20 13.96
N ALA A 25 6.70 -30.97 12.95
CA ALA A 25 7.69 -30.49 11.99
C ALA A 25 7.14 -29.33 11.15
N MET A 26 5.87 -29.40 10.74
CA MET A 26 5.19 -28.32 10.01
C MET A 26 5.03 -27.08 10.90
N ALA A 27 4.63 -27.23 12.16
CA ALA A 27 4.56 -26.13 13.12
C ALA A 27 5.92 -25.49 13.36
N LEU A 28 6.97 -26.29 13.55
CA LEU A 28 8.35 -25.80 13.72
C LEU A 28 8.84 -25.06 12.46
N MET A 29 8.57 -25.59 11.27
CA MET A 29 8.89 -24.90 10.02
C MET A 29 8.14 -23.57 9.88
N ASN A 30 6.88 -23.50 10.30
CA ASN A 30 6.11 -22.25 10.31
C ASN A 30 6.62 -21.26 11.36
N VAL A 31 7.08 -21.74 12.53
CA VAL A 31 7.73 -20.89 13.55
C VAL A 31 9.07 -20.38 13.05
N VAL A 32 9.88 -21.21 12.40
CA VAL A 32 11.15 -20.79 11.78
C VAL A 32 10.89 -19.81 10.64
N LEU A 33 9.90 -20.06 9.78
CA LEU A 33 9.46 -19.12 8.76
C LEU A 33 8.98 -17.81 9.37
N TYR A 34 8.14 -17.84 10.41
CA TYR A 34 7.68 -16.66 11.13
C TYR A 34 8.84 -15.88 11.73
N LEU A 35 9.80 -16.53 12.40
CA LEU A 35 10.97 -15.87 12.99
C LEU A 35 11.94 -15.33 11.92
N CYS A 36 12.06 -16.02 10.78
CA CYS A 36 12.78 -15.51 9.62
C CYS A 36 12.05 -14.31 9.01
N PHE A 37 10.72 -14.36 8.90
CA PHE A 37 9.90 -13.25 8.44
C PHE A 37 10.01 -12.06 9.40
N ASP A 38 9.95 -12.30 10.69
CA ASP A 38 10.09 -11.29 11.74
C ASP A 38 11.48 -10.64 11.72
N ARG A 39 12.56 -11.44 11.71
CA ARG A 39 13.94 -10.91 11.68
C ARG A 39 14.33 -10.24 10.35
N PHE A 40 13.86 -10.73 9.21
CA PHE A 40 14.24 -10.17 7.90
C PHE A 40 13.27 -9.08 7.39
N PHE A 41 11.99 -9.12 7.78
CA PHE A 41 10.95 -8.26 7.20
C PHE A 41 10.22 -7.39 8.22
N ILE A 42 10.14 -7.79 9.49
CA ILE A 42 9.54 -7.01 10.58
C ILE A 42 10.65 -6.55 11.54
N SER A 43 11.76 -6.02 11.01
CA SER A 43 12.52 -5.11 11.86
C SER A 43 11.61 -3.90 12.07
N PRO A 44 11.19 -3.57 13.31
CA PRO A 44 10.50 -2.33 13.53
C PRO A 44 11.48 -1.25 13.07
N GLN A 45 11.12 -0.52 12.01
CA GLN A 45 11.55 0.86 11.95
C GLN A 45 10.93 1.50 13.19
N HIS A 46 11.64 1.37 14.31
CA HIS A 46 11.41 2.14 15.51
C HIS A 46 11.21 3.56 15.01
N SER A 47 10.04 4.12 15.34
CA SER A 47 9.67 5.50 15.13
C SER A 47 10.64 6.38 15.93
N THR A 48 11.87 6.48 15.44
CA THR A 48 12.73 7.62 15.66
C THR A 48 12.24 8.62 14.63
N LYS A 49 11.89 9.84 15.08
CA LYS A 49 11.57 10.95 14.17
C LYS A 49 12.59 10.92 13.03
N ASP A 50 12.13 10.69 11.80
CA ASP A 50 13.02 10.60 10.64
C ASP A 50 13.89 11.88 10.63
N PRO A 51 15.21 11.78 10.77
CA PRO A 51 16.11 12.93 10.76
C PRO A 51 16.00 13.78 9.47
N ARG A 52 15.28 13.28 8.46
CA ARG A 52 15.00 13.94 7.18
C ARG A 52 13.65 14.66 7.12
N SER A 53 12.80 14.54 8.15
CA SER A 53 11.49 15.18 8.20
C SER A 53 11.61 16.69 8.41
N CYS A 54 11.05 17.46 7.49
CA CYS A 54 10.92 18.91 7.62
C CYS A 54 9.67 19.28 8.43
N PRO A 55 9.69 20.43 9.13
CA PRO A 55 8.48 20.95 9.78
C PRO A 55 7.39 21.27 8.75
N TYR A 56 6.14 21.34 9.20
CA TYR A 56 5.01 21.72 8.35
C TYR A 56 5.28 23.06 7.66
N GLY A 57 4.97 23.14 6.36
CA GLY A 57 5.26 24.32 5.55
C GLY A 57 6.67 24.37 4.96
N TYR A 58 7.49 23.36 5.21
CA TYR A 58 8.86 23.26 4.70
C TYR A 58 9.08 21.94 3.97
N PHE A 59 10.07 21.93 3.08
CA PHE A 59 10.46 20.78 2.29
C PHE A 59 11.99 20.64 2.23
N LYS A 60 12.42 19.43 1.89
CA LYS A 60 13.81 19.10 1.57
C LYS A 60 13.77 18.02 0.50
N MET A 61 14.52 18.23 -0.60
CA MET A 61 14.60 17.27 -1.70
C MET A 61 16.05 16.98 -2.11
N GLY A 62 16.28 15.74 -2.55
CA GLY A 62 17.61 15.25 -2.93
C GLY A 62 18.69 15.54 -1.88
N GLN A 63 19.77 16.19 -2.29
CA GLN A 63 20.94 16.48 -1.45
C GLN A 63 20.85 17.81 -0.66
N MET A 64 19.66 18.40 -0.53
CA MET A 64 19.51 19.63 0.29
C MET A 64 19.89 19.36 1.74
N LYS A 65 20.77 20.18 2.33
CA LYS A 65 21.17 20.03 3.74
C LYS A 65 20.06 20.49 4.68
N ASN A 66 19.51 21.67 4.40
CA ASN A 66 18.49 22.35 5.20
C ASN A 66 17.11 22.27 4.54
N CYS A 67 16.06 22.39 5.35
CA CYS A 67 14.69 22.55 4.86
C CYS A 67 14.47 23.98 4.35
N SER A 68 13.73 24.11 3.26
CA SER A 68 13.28 25.38 2.68
C SER A 68 11.77 25.52 2.85
N PRO A 69 11.22 26.74 3.04
CA PRO A 69 9.77 26.93 3.07
C PRO A 69 9.15 26.58 1.72
N TRP A 70 7.88 26.19 1.69
CA TRP A 70 7.14 25.99 0.44
C TRP A 70 7.12 27.25 -0.41
N LEU A 71 7.34 27.08 -1.72
CA LEU A 71 7.39 28.18 -2.68
C LEU A 71 6.02 28.82 -2.85
N SER A 72 6.01 30.15 -2.83
CA SER A 72 4.85 31.02 -3.04
C SER A 72 4.47 31.16 -4.52
N CYS A 73 3.31 31.76 -4.79
CA CYS A 73 2.87 32.06 -6.15
C CYS A 73 3.92 32.85 -6.96
N GLU A 74 4.58 33.84 -6.34
CA GLU A 74 5.57 34.68 -7.03
C GLU A 74 6.81 33.87 -7.43
N GLU A 75 7.31 33.02 -6.53
CA GLU A 75 8.44 32.13 -6.80
C GLU A 75 8.09 31.09 -7.87
N LEU A 76 6.86 30.55 -7.86
CA LEU A 76 6.39 29.64 -8.91
C LEU A 76 6.30 30.31 -10.28
N ARG A 77 5.92 31.60 -10.35
CA ARG A 77 5.84 32.36 -11.61
C ARG A 77 7.20 32.76 -12.15
N THR A 78 8.15 33.10 -11.28
CA THR A 78 9.44 33.70 -11.66
C THR A 78 10.60 32.71 -11.69
N GLU A 79 10.64 31.73 -10.79
CA GLU A 79 11.77 30.81 -10.62
C GLU A 79 11.55 29.42 -11.25
N VAL A 80 10.31 29.03 -11.54
CA VAL A 80 10.01 27.69 -12.09
C VAL A 80 9.87 27.74 -13.61
N ARG A 81 10.81 27.10 -14.30
CA ARG A 81 10.78 26.97 -15.76
C ARG A 81 10.09 25.68 -16.16
N GLN A 82 8.91 25.80 -16.76
CA GLN A 82 8.20 24.66 -17.36
C GLN A 82 8.98 24.10 -18.56
N LEU A 83 9.16 22.77 -18.62
CA LEU A 83 9.81 22.10 -19.73
C LEU A 83 8.76 21.36 -20.59
N LYS A 84 8.59 20.05 -20.39
CA LYS A 84 7.72 19.20 -21.20
C LYS A 84 6.59 18.60 -20.39
N ARG A 85 5.44 18.34 -21.03
CA ARG A 85 4.35 17.57 -20.42
C ARG A 85 4.79 16.11 -20.24
N ILE A 86 4.55 15.56 -19.06
CA ILE A 86 4.91 14.17 -18.70
C ILE A 86 3.70 13.33 -18.29
N GLY A 87 2.57 13.96 -17.98
CA GLY A 87 1.34 13.25 -17.64
C GLY A 87 0.11 14.15 -17.77
N GLU A 88 -1.04 13.52 -17.93
CA GLU A 88 -2.33 14.18 -17.96
C GLU A 88 -3.37 13.20 -17.41
N GLY A 89 -4.12 13.66 -16.41
CA GLY A 89 -5.26 12.96 -15.82
C GLY A 89 -6.53 13.81 -15.93
N ALA A 90 -7.60 13.37 -15.28
CA ALA A 90 -8.87 14.11 -15.27
C ALA A 90 -8.73 15.49 -14.60
N VAL A 91 -7.98 15.57 -13.49
CA VAL A 91 -7.84 16.78 -12.65
C VAL A 91 -6.58 17.61 -13.01
N LYS A 92 -5.49 16.95 -13.37
CA LYS A 92 -4.15 17.57 -13.43
C LYS A 92 -3.44 17.29 -14.76
N ARG A 93 -2.82 18.33 -15.33
CA ARG A 93 -1.76 18.23 -16.34
C ARG A 93 -0.41 18.41 -15.66
N VAL A 94 0.47 17.44 -15.83
CA VAL A 94 1.77 17.40 -15.15
C VAL A 94 2.88 17.71 -16.14
N PHE A 95 3.72 18.68 -15.79
CA PHE A 95 4.86 19.13 -16.57
C PHE A 95 6.16 18.90 -15.80
N LEU A 96 7.11 18.21 -16.43
CA LEU A 96 8.49 18.28 -16.00
C LEU A 96 8.94 19.73 -16.10
N SER A 97 9.48 20.24 -15.01
CA SER A 97 9.91 21.62 -14.85
C SER A 97 11.26 21.67 -14.14
N GLU A 98 11.82 22.87 -14.04
CA GLU A 98 13.12 23.10 -13.42
C GLU A 98 13.06 24.30 -12.48
N TRP A 99 13.59 24.10 -11.27
CA TRP A 99 13.73 25.14 -10.24
C TRP A 99 15.13 25.04 -9.64
N LYS A 100 15.93 26.11 -9.74
CA LYS A 100 17.33 26.15 -9.25
C LYS A 100 18.15 24.93 -9.68
N GLU A 101 18.11 24.61 -10.98
CA GLU A 101 18.79 23.47 -11.63
C GLU A 101 18.32 22.07 -11.16
N ARG A 102 17.22 22.01 -10.41
CA ARG A 102 16.62 20.76 -9.93
C ARG A 102 15.37 20.47 -10.75
N LYS A 103 15.20 19.20 -11.11
CA LYS A 103 13.98 18.74 -11.79
C LYS A 103 12.85 18.64 -10.78
N VAL A 104 11.71 19.21 -11.14
CA VAL A 104 10.49 19.30 -10.32
C VAL A 104 9.28 19.01 -11.19
N ALA A 105 8.18 18.59 -10.58
CA ALA A 105 6.92 18.30 -11.27
C ALA A 105 5.92 19.43 -11.00
N LEU A 106 5.51 20.13 -12.06
CA LEU A 106 4.51 21.19 -12.00
C LEU A 106 3.17 20.64 -12.47
N SER A 107 2.22 20.51 -11.55
CA SER A 107 0.84 20.11 -11.83
C SER A 107 -0.04 21.34 -11.97
N ARG A 108 -0.79 21.43 -13.06
CA ARG A 108 -1.77 22.49 -13.33
C ARG A 108 -3.15 21.89 -13.52
N LEU A 109 -4.17 22.58 -13.03
CA LEU A 109 -5.57 22.23 -13.26
C LEU A 109 -5.89 22.04 -14.76
N THR A 110 -6.63 21.00 -15.08
CA THR A 110 -7.11 20.67 -16.44
C THR A 110 -8.27 21.57 -16.84
N SER A 111 -9.34 21.59 -16.05
CA SER A 111 -10.57 22.36 -16.25
C SER A 111 -11.08 22.95 -14.93
N LEU A 112 -11.75 24.10 -14.99
CA LEU A 112 -12.32 24.76 -13.81
C LEU A 112 -13.40 23.92 -13.10
N GLU A 113 -14.04 23.00 -13.81
CA GLU A 113 -15.02 22.06 -13.24
C GLU A 113 -14.38 21.11 -12.22
N MET A 114 -13.10 20.77 -12.38
CA MET A 114 -12.35 19.89 -11.48
C MET A 114 -11.63 20.66 -10.37
N ARG A 115 -11.93 21.96 -10.19
CA ARG A 115 -11.20 22.83 -9.24
C ARG A 115 -11.35 22.34 -7.80
N ASP A 116 -12.52 21.87 -7.41
CA ASP A 116 -12.77 21.42 -6.04
C ASP A 116 -11.97 20.15 -5.72
N ASP A 117 -11.94 19.18 -6.65
CA ASP A 117 -11.10 17.97 -6.52
C ASP A 117 -9.60 18.32 -6.46
N PHE A 118 -9.18 19.31 -7.25
CA PHE A 118 -7.79 19.80 -7.24
C PHE A 118 -7.40 20.45 -5.90
N LEU A 119 -8.25 21.33 -5.36
CA LEU A 119 -8.01 22.00 -4.08
C LEU A 119 -8.08 21.00 -2.92
N TYR A 120 -8.98 20.02 -3.01
CA TYR A 120 -9.05 18.92 -2.06
C TYR A 120 -7.75 18.10 -2.06
N GLY A 121 -7.26 17.70 -3.22
CA GLY A 121 -5.99 17.00 -3.38
C GLY A 121 -4.79 17.79 -2.84
N LEU A 122 -4.76 19.11 -3.08
CA LEU A 122 -3.76 20.00 -2.49
C LEU A 122 -3.83 20.02 -0.95
N GLN A 123 -5.04 20.08 -0.38
CA GLN A 123 -5.21 20.08 1.07
C GLN A 123 -4.77 18.75 1.70
N MET A 124 -5.05 17.63 1.04
CA MET A 124 -4.54 16.31 1.45
C MET A 124 -3.01 16.28 1.37
N LEU A 125 -2.44 16.77 0.28
CA LEU A 125 -1.00 16.81 0.08
C LEU A 125 -0.27 17.65 1.13
N LYS A 126 -0.83 18.80 1.52
CA LYS A 126 -0.32 19.66 2.62
C LYS A 126 -0.36 18.94 3.97
N SER A 127 -1.46 18.24 4.25
CA SER A 127 -1.73 17.66 5.57
C SER A 127 -1.05 16.30 5.80
N LEU A 128 -0.74 15.58 4.72
CA LEU A 128 -0.22 14.21 4.74
C LEU A 128 1.28 14.11 4.43
N GLN A 129 2.01 15.24 4.38
CA GLN A 129 3.46 15.23 4.13
C GLN A 129 4.18 14.27 5.09
N SER A 130 4.81 13.25 4.50
CA SER A 130 5.50 12.18 5.22
C SER A 130 6.37 11.41 4.22
N LYS A 131 7.11 10.39 4.69
CA LYS A 131 7.87 9.49 3.81
C LYS A 131 7.00 8.70 2.81
N HIS A 132 5.67 8.65 3.03
CA HIS A 132 4.72 7.88 2.23
C HIS A 132 4.06 8.70 1.11
N ILE A 133 4.21 10.03 1.15
CA ILE A 133 3.55 10.96 0.22
C ILE A 133 4.61 11.74 -0.54
N VAL A 134 4.36 12.04 -1.81
CA VAL A 134 5.27 12.85 -2.63
C VAL A 134 5.56 14.20 -1.97
N THR A 135 6.83 14.62 -1.99
CA THR A 135 7.27 15.87 -1.36
C THR A 135 6.64 17.09 -2.05
N LEU A 136 5.85 17.87 -1.30
CA LEU A 136 5.33 19.16 -1.73
C LEU A 136 6.42 20.22 -1.63
N LEU A 137 6.66 20.95 -2.72
CA LEU A 137 7.67 22.00 -2.81
C LEU A 137 7.06 23.40 -2.79
N GLY A 138 5.82 23.55 -3.28
CA GLY A 138 5.13 24.83 -3.35
C GLY A 138 3.78 24.70 -4.04
N TYR A 139 2.96 25.75 -3.95
CA TYR A 139 1.65 25.79 -4.61
C TYR A 139 1.18 27.23 -4.81
N CYS A 140 0.24 27.41 -5.73
CA CYS A 140 -0.48 28.67 -5.92
C CYS A 140 -1.95 28.37 -6.22
N GLU A 141 -2.83 28.68 -5.26
CA GLU A 141 -4.28 28.45 -5.39
C GLU A 141 -4.95 29.40 -6.39
N GLU A 142 -4.39 30.61 -6.58
CA GLU A 142 -4.83 31.56 -7.60
C GLU A 142 -4.63 30.98 -9.01
N ASP A 143 -3.44 30.44 -9.27
CA ASP A 143 -3.05 29.92 -10.58
C ASP A 143 -3.44 28.44 -10.78
N ASN A 144 -3.97 27.79 -9.73
CA ASN A 144 -4.20 26.35 -9.66
C ASN A 144 -2.95 25.53 -10.07
N THR A 145 -1.83 25.82 -9.42
CA THR A 145 -0.57 25.11 -9.63
C THR A 145 -0.05 24.49 -8.35
N ILE A 146 0.50 23.29 -8.47
CA ILE A 146 1.14 22.54 -7.38
C ILE A 146 2.51 22.11 -7.89
N LEU A 147 3.55 22.33 -7.08
CA LEU A 147 4.91 21.92 -7.37
C LEU A 147 5.33 20.80 -6.42
N THR A 148 5.72 19.65 -6.97
CA THR A 148 6.20 18.49 -6.21
C THR A 148 7.59 18.04 -6.67
N GLU A 149 8.25 17.22 -5.85
CA GLU A 149 9.49 16.56 -6.24
C GLU A 149 9.27 15.68 -7.47
N TYR A 150 10.18 15.79 -8.45
CA TYR A 150 10.12 14.97 -9.65
C TYR A 150 10.79 13.62 -9.43
N HIS A 151 10.06 12.53 -9.70
CA HIS A 151 10.59 11.18 -9.69
C HIS A 151 10.75 10.65 -11.12
N PRO A 152 11.99 10.42 -11.61
CA PRO A 152 12.25 10.12 -13.01
C PRO A 152 11.80 8.72 -13.45
N LEU A 153 11.57 7.79 -12.52
CA LEU A 153 11.04 6.46 -12.83
C LEU A 153 9.51 6.50 -13.03
N GLY A 154 8.87 7.60 -12.68
CA GLY A 154 7.46 7.85 -12.97
C GLY A 154 6.50 6.96 -12.18
N SER A 155 5.37 6.66 -12.81
CA SER A 155 4.30 5.83 -12.24
C SER A 155 4.77 4.40 -11.98
N LEU A 156 4.23 3.76 -10.93
CA LEU A 156 4.41 2.32 -10.71
C LEU A 156 3.88 1.46 -11.86
N SER A 157 3.00 1.99 -12.70
CA SER A 157 2.55 1.34 -13.94
C SER A 157 3.72 0.92 -14.84
N ASN A 158 4.86 1.63 -14.75
CA ASN A 158 6.04 1.40 -15.58
C ASN A 158 7.09 0.53 -14.89
N LEU A 159 6.76 -0.14 -13.78
CA LEU A 159 7.77 -0.86 -12.99
C LEU A 159 8.44 -1.98 -13.78
N GLU A 160 7.68 -2.82 -14.48
CA GLU A 160 8.26 -3.94 -15.22
C GLU A 160 9.19 -3.45 -16.34
N GLU A 161 8.80 -2.39 -17.06
CA GLU A 161 9.67 -1.74 -18.04
C GLU A 161 10.95 -1.21 -17.38
N THR A 162 10.81 -0.54 -16.23
CA THR A 162 11.93 0.03 -15.48
C THR A 162 12.91 -1.06 -15.01
N LEU A 163 12.41 -2.15 -14.43
CA LEU A 163 13.23 -3.24 -13.89
C LEU A 163 13.89 -4.11 -14.97
N ASN A 164 13.37 -4.07 -16.20
CA ASN A 164 13.97 -4.75 -17.35
C ASN A 164 15.12 -3.96 -18.00
N LEU A 165 15.30 -2.67 -17.64
CA LEU A 165 16.46 -1.92 -18.08
C LEU A 165 17.73 -2.50 -17.45
N SER A 166 18.78 -2.67 -18.25
CA SER A 166 20.08 -3.22 -17.81
C SER A 166 20.66 -2.50 -16.58
N LYS A 167 20.41 -1.19 -16.48
CA LYS A 167 20.81 -0.35 -15.34
C LYS A 167 20.22 -0.80 -14.00
N TYR A 168 19.01 -1.36 -14.00
CA TYR A 168 18.25 -1.71 -12.79
C TYR A 168 18.09 -3.23 -12.61
N GLN A 169 18.81 -4.02 -13.41
CA GLN A 169 18.69 -5.47 -13.37
C GLN A 169 19.18 -6.08 -12.04
N ASN A 170 20.10 -5.42 -11.36
CA ASN A 170 20.58 -5.79 -10.03
C ASN A 170 19.52 -5.65 -8.92
N VAL A 171 18.54 -4.76 -9.10
CA VAL A 171 17.42 -4.57 -8.17
C VAL A 171 16.15 -5.29 -8.63
N ASN A 172 16.17 -5.94 -9.80
CA ASN A 172 15.08 -6.78 -10.28
C ASN A 172 15.12 -8.17 -9.62
N THR A 173 14.96 -8.20 -8.30
CA THR A 173 14.94 -9.43 -7.50
C THR A 173 13.63 -9.54 -6.73
N TRP A 174 13.26 -10.76 -6.31
CA TRP A 174 12.04 -10.97 -5.52
C TRP A 174 12.09 -10.21 -4.19
N GLN A 175 13.27 -10.06 -3.58
CA GLN A 175 13.44 -9.33 -2.32
C GLN A 175 13.06 -7.85 -2.47
N HIS A 176 13.56 -7.18 -3.52
CA HIS A 176 13.23 -5.78 -3.78
C HIS A 176 11.78 -5.61 -4.18
N ARG A 177 11.22 -6.54 -4.97
CA ARG A 177 9.80 -6.53 -5.33
C ARG A 177 8.90 -6.69 -4.11
N LEU A 178 9.27 -7.56 -3.17
CA LEU A 178 8.57 -7.70 -1.90
C LEU A 178 8.72 -6.45 -1.03
N GLN A 179 9.90 -5.81 -1.01
CA GLN A 179 10.09 -4.54 -0.32
C GLN A 179 9.18 -3.44 -0.88
N LEU A 180 9.06 -3.31 -2.21
CA LEU A 180 8.11 -2.40 -2.83
C LEU A 180 6.67 -2.71 -2.40
N ALA A 181 6.30 -3.98 -2.34
CA ALA A 181 4.98 -4.38 -1.85
C ALA A 181 4.75 -3.98 -0.38
N MET A 182 5.76 -4.11 0.47
CA MET A 182 5.72 -3.64 1.87
C MET A 182 5.63 -2.11 1.95
N ASP A 183 6.33 -1.37 1.08
CA ASP A 183 6.24 0.08 1.00
C ASP A 183 4.81 0.51 0.65
N TYR A 184 4.17 -0.16 -0.33
CA TYR A 184 2.77 0.07 -0.69
C TYR A 184 1.84 -0.14 0.51
N VAL A 185 1.97 -1.28 1.22
CA VAL A 185 1.17 -1.55 2.43
C VAL A 185 1.44 -0.49 3.51
N GLY A 186 2.69 -0.03 3.64
CA GLY A 186 3.06 1.06 4.53
C GLY A 186 2.33 2.37 4.20
N VAL A 187 2.17 2.70 2.91
CA VAL A 187 1.38 3.86 2.48
C VAL A 187 -0.09 3.69 2.85
N ILE A 188 -0.70 2.53 2.58
CA ILE A 188 -2.10 2.26 2.94
C ILE A 188 -2.30 2.36 4.45
N ASN A 189 -1.41 1.74 5.24
CA ASN A 189 -1.45 1.82 6.69
C ASN A 189 -1.33 3.26 7.20
N TYR A 190 -0.50 4.09 6.57
CA TYR A 190 -0.38 5.51 6.89
C TYR A 190 -1.67 6.28 6.59
N LEU A 191 -2.33 6.04 5.45
CA LEU A 191 -3.60 6.68 5.10
C LEU A 191 -4.72 6.30 6.07
N HIS A 192 -4.77 5.04 6.52
CA HIS A 192 -5.79 4.57 7.46
C HIS A 192 -5.60 5.10 8.89
N HIS A 193 -4.37 5.50 9.24
CA HIS A 193 -4.00 6.08 10.54
C HIS A 193 -3.47 7.52 10.39
N SER A 194 -4.00 8.25 9.42
CA SER A 194 -3.51 9.58 9.10
C SER A 194 -3.83 10.59 10.22
N PRO A 195 -3.13 11.74 10.29
CA PRO A 195 -3.46 12.80 11.25
C PRO A 195 -4.86 13.39 11.05
N LEU A 196 -5.48 13.16 9.88
CA LEU A 196 -6.83 13.61 9.58
C LEU A 196 -7.90 12.55 9.92
N GLY A 197 -7.49 11.36 10.37
CA GLY A 197 -8.34 10.19 10.58
C GLY A 197 -8.16 9.13 9.49
N THR A 198 -9.11 8.19 9.39
CA THR A 198 -9.03 7.08 8.44
C THR A 198 -9.45 7.51 7.05
N LEU A 199 -8.49 7.59 6.12
CA LEU A 199 -8.73 7.98 4.73
C LEU A 199 -8.70 6.75 3.82
N VAL A 200 -9.59 6.70 2.83
CA VAL A 200 -9.67 5.59 1.86
C VAL A 200 -9.20 6.05 0.48
N MET A 201 -8.28 5.31 -0.13
CA MET A 201 -7.84 5.56 -1.50
C MET A 201 -8.91 5.11 -2.51
N CYS A 202 -9.75 6.02 -2.98
CA CYS A 202 -10.91 5.67 -3.80
C CYS A 202 -10.64 5.58 -5.31
N ASP A 203 -9.55 6.18 -5.80
CA ASP A 203 -9.23 6.19 -7.24
C ASP A 203 -8.42 4.95 -7.67
N SER A 204 -8.96 3.76 -7.32
CA SER A 204 -8.28 2.47 -7.44
C SER A 204 -9.23 1.35 -7.94
N ASN A 205 -10.01 1.63 -8.98
CA ASN A 205 -11.04 0.70 -9.48
C ASN A 205 -10.48 -0.44 -10.34
N ASP A 206 -9.27 -0.29 -10.87
CA ASP A 206 -8.54 -1.31 -11.61
C ASP A 206 -7.04 -1.20 -11.31
N LEU A 207 -6.27 -2.23 -11.70
CA LEU A 207 -4.85 -2.30 -11.39
C LEU A 207 -4.05 -1.15 -12.07
N PRO A 208 -4.14 -0.90 -13.39
CA PRO A 208 -3.45 0.23 -14.03
C PRO A 208 -3.76 1.57 -13.35
N LYS A 209 -5.04 1.83 -13.05
CA LYS A 209 -5.48 3.07 -12.40
C LYS A 209 -4.94 3.17 -10.99
N THR A 210 -4.95 2.08 -10.21
CA THR A 210 -4.36 2.04 -8.87
C THR A 210 -2.87 2.37 -8.91
N LEU A 211 -2.12 1.72 -9.82
CA LEU A 211 -0.67 1.96 -9.96
C LEU A 211 -0.36 3.40 -10.39
N SER A 212 -1.26 4.04 -11.16
CA SER A 212 -1.09 5.41 -11.64
C SER A 212 -1.07 6.47 -10.52
N GLN A 213 -1.59 6.12 -9.34
CA GLN A 213 -1.66 7.03 -8.19
C GLN A 213 -0.34 7.15 -7.43
N TYR A 214 0.62 6.26 -7.70
CA TYR A 214 1.87 6.11 -6.96
C TYR A 214 3.08 6.32 -7.87
N LEU A 215 4.14 6.87 -7.31
CA LEU A 215 5.41 7.08 -8.00
C LEU A 215 6.50 6.17 -7.44
N LEU A 216 7.38 5.75 -8.33
CA LEU A 216 8.62 5.06 -7.98
C LEU A 216 9.74 6.08 -7.84
N THR A 217 10.31 6.15 -6.65
CA THR A 217 11.46 7.03 -6.37
C THR A 217 12.77 6.44 -6.93
N SER A 218 13.78 7.27 -7.15
CA SER A 218 15.11 6.82 -7.60
C SER A 218 15.81 5.85 -6.64
N ASN A 219 15.35 5.78 -5.38
CA ASN A 219 15.85 4.86 -4.37
C ASN A 219 15.03 3.57 -4.26
N PHE A 220 14.11 3.31 -5.20
CA PHE A 220 13.21 2.15 -5.20
C PHE A 220 12.30 2.06 -3.97
N SER A 221 11.76 3.21 -3.57
CA SER A 221 10.62 3.30 -2.63
C SER A 221 9.37 3.84 -3.32
N ILE A 222 8.21 3.55 -2.74
CA ILE A 222 6.89 3.99 -3.23
C ILE A 222 6.40 5.22 -2.46
N VAL A 223 5.87 6.20 -3.18
CA VAL A 223 5.14 7.34 -2.60
C VAL A 223 3.78 7.52 -3.29
N ALA A 224 2.74 7.88 -2.53
CA ALA A 224 1.47 8.31 -3.12
C ALA A 224 1.60 9.73 -3.67
N ASN A 225 0.99 9.97 -4.82
CA ASN A 225 1.06 11.25 -5.53
C ASN A 225 -0.31 11.86 -5.78
N ASP A 226 -1.26 11.06 -6.25
CA ASP A 226 -2.58 11.55 -6.61
C ASP A 226 -3.56 11.28 -5.47
N LEU A 227 -3.93 12.35 -4.75
CA LEU A 227 -4.67 12.32 -3.49
C LEU A 227 -6.05 13.00 -3.61
N ASP A 228 -6.56 13.11 -4.83
CA ASP A 228 -7.76 13.89 -5.14
C ASP A 228 -9.04 13.19 -4.63
N ALA A 229 -8.98 11.88 -4.34
CA ALA A 229 -10.11 11.09 -3.86
C ALA A 229 -9.77 10.29 -2.58
N LEU A 230 -9.69 10.99 -1.45
CA LEU A 230 -9.35 10.45 -0.12
C LEU A 230 -10.45 10.66 0.95
N PRO A 231 -11.71 10.26 0.72
CA PRO A 231 -12.79 10.48 1.67
C PRO A 231 -12.48 9.91 3.07
N LEU A 232 -12.92 10.66 4.08
CA LEU A 232 -12.76 10.33 5.50
C LEU A 232 -13.83 9.34 5.95
N VAL A 233 -13.41 8.26 6.60
CA VAL A 233 -14.27 7.32 7.32
C VAL A 233 -14.36 7.76 8.78
N ASN A 234 -15.58 7.86 9.30
CA ASN A 234 -15.80 8.14 10.72
C ASN A 234 -16.81 7.17 11.31
N HIS A 235 -16.30 6.16 12.01
CA HIS A 235 -17.11 5.14 12.67
C HIS A 235 -17.99 5.71 13.79
N SER A 236 -17.50 6.72 14.52
CA SER A 236 -18.22 7.30 15.67
C SER A 236 -19.50 8.06 15.24
N SER A 237 -19.49 8.65 14.05
CA SER A 237 -20.66 9.32 13.46
C SER A 237 -21.44 8.43 12.49
N GLY A 238 -21.02 7.18 12.28
CA GLY A 238 -21.62 6.29 11.28
C GLY A 238 -21.42 6.77 9.84
N THR A 239 -20.41 7.62 9.59
CA THR A 239 -20.10 8.12 8.24
C THR A 239 -19.24 7.09 7.52
N PHE A 240 -19.89 6.33 6.63
CA PHE A 240 -19.23 5.41 5.71
C PHE A 240 -18.93 6.08 4.37
N VAL A 241 -18.00 5.48 3.62
CA VAL A 241 -17.49 6.03 2.36
C VAL A 241 -18.02 5.22 1.18
N LYS A 242 -18.36 5.95 0.11
CA LYS A 242 -18.60 5.39 -1.23
C LYS A 242 -17.61 6.02 -2.21
N CYS A 243 -16.87 5.19 -2.95
CA CYS A 243 -15.94 5.67 -3.97
C CYS A 243 -16.68 6.00 -5.26
N GLY A 244 -16.89 7.30 -5.51
CA GLY A 244 -17.56 7.82 -6.70
C GLY A 244 -19.09 7.68 -6.69
N HIS A 245 -19.72 8.29 -7.71
CA HIS A 245 -21.18 8.33 -7.84
C HIS A 245 -21.75 7.24 -8.75
N ARG A 246 -20.90 6.62 -9.58
CA ARG A 246 -21.29 5.60 -10.55
C ARG A 246 -21.24 4.21 -9.92
N GLU A 247 -21.97 3.28 -10.53
CA GLU A 247 -21.89 1.87 -10.19
C GLU A 247 -20.54 1.31 -10.67
N LEU A 248 -19.79 0.73 -9.74
CA LEU A 248 -18.51 0.09 -10.00
C LEU A 248 -18.75 -1.39 -10.30
N HIS A 249 -18.00 -1.95 -11.25
CA HIS A 249 -18.15 -3.33 -11.69
C HIS A 249 -16.79 -4.05 -11.72
N GLY A 250 -16.80 -5.37 -11.62
CA GLY A 250 -15.63 -6.24 -11.78
C GLY A 250 -15.09 -6.80 -10.47
N ASP A 251 -14.12 -7.71 -10.59
CA ASP A 251 -13.59 -8.47 -9.45
C ASP A 251 -12.42 -7.76 -8.74
N PHE A 252 -11.97 -6.62 -9.28
CA PHE A 252 -10.89 -5.82 -8.69
C PHE A 252 -11.38 -4.85 -7.62
N ILE A 253 -12.68 -4.56 -7.52
CA ILE A 253 -13.23 -3.75 -6.43
C ILE A 253 -13.64 -4.66 -5.28
N ALA A 254 -13.77 -4.10 -4.07
CA ALA A 254 -14.24 -4.88 -2.93
C ALA A 254 -15.73 -5.28 -3.12
N PRO A 255 -16.15 -6.49 -2.73
CA PRO A 255 -17.52 -6.98 -2.99
C PRO A 255 -18.63 -6.06 -2.46
N GLU A 256 -18.39 -5.39 -1.33
CA GLU A 256 -19.32 -4.42 -0.74
C GLU A 256 -19.48 -3.16 -1.59
N GLN A 257 -18.47 -2.75 -2.37
CA GLN A 257 -18.55 -1.59 -3.27
C GLN A 257 -19.50 -1.85 -4.44
N PHE A 258 -19.64 -3.12 -4.85
CA PHE A 258 -20.65 -3.55 -5.82
C PHE A 258 -22.06 -3.59 -5.19
N PHE A 259 -22.16 -4.08 -3.96
CA PHE A 259 -23.44 -4.40 -3.32
C PHE A 259 -24.27 -3.18 -2.85
N PHE A 260 -23.66 -1.99 -2.75
CA PHE A 260 -24.34 -0.76 -2.32
C PHE A 260 -25.51 -0.33 -3.22
N PHE A 261 -25.61 -0.82 -4.47
CA PHE A 261 -26.73 -0.50 -5.36
C PHE A 261 -28.01 -1.30 -5.06
N TYR A 262 -27.90 -2.50 -4.50
CA TYR A 262 -29.04 -3.41 -4.25
C TYR A 262 -29.71 -3.23 -2.88
N MET A 263 -29.06 -2.52 -1.94
CA MET A 263 -29.54 -2.35 -0.56
C MET A 263 -30.59 -1.25 -0.37
N LYS A 264 -31.55 -1.13 -1.31
CA LYS A 264 -32.81 -0.39 -1.07
C LYS A 264 -34.00 -1.29 -0.70
N LYS A 265 -33.81 -2.60 -0.53
CA LYS A 265 -34.84 -3.52 0.01
C LYS A 265 -34.24 -4.63 0.88
N THR A 266 -34.45 -4.53 2.19
CA THR A 266 -34.81 -5.63 3.10
C THR A 266 -33.94 -6.92 3.10
N VAL A 267 -32.64 -6.85 3.42
CA VAL A 267 -31.84 -8.07 3.70
C VAL A 267 -30.80 -7.84 4.81
N ILE A 268 -31.18 -7.19 5.93
CA ILE A 268 -30.25 -7.01 7.06
C ILE A 268 -30.27 -8.23 8.00
N LEU A 269 -31.41 -8.90 8.16
CA LEU A 269 -31.53 -10.01 9.12
C LEU A 269 -30.88 -11.32 8.65
N GLN A 270 -30.86 -11.57 7.34
CA GLN A 270 -30.36 -12.84 6.79
C GLN A 270 -28.84 -12.89 6.74
N ILE A 271 -28.19 -11.73 6.57
CA ILE A 271 -26.73 -11.61 6.55
C ILE A 271 -26.14 -11.80 7.95
N MET A 272 -26.79 -11.28 9.01
CA MET A 272 -26.27 -11.43 10.38
C MET A 272 -26.26 -12.88 10.86
N VAL A 273 -27.25 -13.69 10.48
CA VAL A 273 -27.30 -15.13 10.83
C VAL A 273 -26.23 -15.93 10.07
N SER A 274 -25.96 -15.57 8.81
CA SER A 274 -24.88 -16.20 8.02
C SER A 274 -23.48 -15.82 8.52
N LEU A 275 -23.26 -14.57 8.93
CA LEU A 275 -21.96 -14.10 9.45
C LEU A 275 -21.60 -14.73 10.80
N TYR A 276 -22.59 -14.97 11.68
CA TYR A 276 -22.35 -15.64 12.97
C TYR A 276 -21.93 -17.11 12.79
N SER A 277 -22.43 -17.77 11.75
CA SER A 277 -22.09 -19.17 11.45
C SER A 277 -20.75 -19.32 10.72
N LEU A 278 -20.28 -18.29 10.01
CA LEU A 278 -18.97 -18.28 9.31
C LEU A 278 -17.80 -18.01 10.26
N LYS A 279 -17.99 -17.26 11.35
CA LYS A 279 -16.91 -16.87 12.28
C LYS A 279 -16.16 -18.07 12.89
N ASN A 280 -16.84 -19.19 13.12
CA ASN A 280 -16.24 -20.39 13.73
C ASN A 280 -15.49 -21.29 12.74
N ASP A 281 -15.56 -21.01 11.44
CA ASP A 281 -15.05 -21.90 10.37
C ASP A 281 -13.92 -21.25 9.55
N ILE A 282 -13.62 -19.96 9.81
CA ILE A 282 -12.67 -19.13 9.03
C ILE A 282 -11.23 -19.20 9.56
N GLU A 283 -11.00 -19.33 10.87
CA GLU A 283 -9.64 -19.35 11.44
C GLU A 283 -8.81 -20.54 10.93
N GLU A 284 -9.42 -21.72 10.78
CA GLU A 284 -8.73 -22.93 10.32
C GLU A 284 -8.52 -22.95 8.79
N LYS A 285 -9.48 -22.39 8.02
CA LYS A 285 -9.42 -22.34 6.55
C LYS A 285 -8.48 -21.25 6.02
N MET A 286 -8.36 -20.11 6.70
CA MET A 286 -7.41 -19.05 6.33
C MET A 286 -5.95 -19.48 6.51
N PHE A 287 -5.65 -20.23 7.56
CA PHE A 287 -4.30 -20.75 7.81
C PHE A 287 -3.88 -21.77 6.74
N ILE A 288 -4.79 -22.67 6.36
CA ILE A 288 -4.56 -23.64 5.28
C ILE A 288 -4.41 -22.93 3.94
N ALA A 289 -5.25 -21.93 3.64
CA ALA A 289 -5.16 -21.17 2.38
C ALA A 289 -3.85 -20.37 2.27
N ALA A 290 -3.38 -19.76 3.35
CA ALA A 290 -2.09 -19.09 3.41
C ALA A 290 -0.93 -20.08 3.18
N GLN A 291 -0.95 -21.25 3.81
CA GLN A 291 0.07 -22.29 3.59
C GLN A 291 0.01 -22.89 2.18
N PHE A 292 -1.18 -23.08 1.61
CA PHE A 292 -1.35 -23.54 0.23
C PHE A 292 -0.83 -22.51 -0.78
N THR A 293 -0.96 -21.22 -0.45
CA THR A 293 -0.49 -20.11 -1.28
C THR A 293 1.03 -19.98 -1.21
N ILE A 294 1.62 -20.12 -0.01
CA ILE A 294 3.08 -20.20 0.19
C ILE A 294 3.66 -21.46 -0.48
N SER A 295 2.98 -22.60 -0.39
CA SER A 295 3.36 -23.83 -1.11
C SER A 295 3.33 -23.67 -2.63
N LYS A 296 2.29 -23.04 -3.18
CA LYS A 296 2.22 -22.69 -4.61
C LYS A 296 3.28 -21.68 -5.05
N LEU A 297 3.68 -20.78 -4.16
CA LEU A 297 4.77 -19.81 -4.37
C LEU A 297 6.15 -20.47 -4.51
N TRP A 298 6.39 -21.55 -3.76
CA TRP A 298 7.65 -22.29 -3.81
C TRP A 298 7.73 -23.29 -4.97
N ASN A 299 6.60 -23.65 -5.59
CA ASN A 299 6.51 -24.70 -6.60
C ASN A 299 6.42 -24.18 -8.05
N GLN A 300 6.67 -22.88 -8.28
CA GLN A 300 6.70 -22.30 -9.64
C GLN A 300 8.13 -22.12 -10.15
N PRO A 301 8.49 -22.67 -11.33
CA PRO A 301 9.84 -22.54 -11.90
C PRO A 301 10.14 -21.14 -12.46
N ARG A 302 9.18 -20.21 -12.43
CA ARG A 302 9.33 -18.81 -12.86
C ARG A 302 8.63 -17.89 -11.85
N CYS A 303 9.27 -16.79 -11.48
CA CYS A 303 8.73 -15.79 -10.56
C CYS A 303 7.42 -15.20 -11.12
N PRO A 304 6.33 -15.11 -10.33
CA PRO A 304 5.12 -14.40 -10.71
C PRO A 304 5.39 -12.89 -10.88
N SER A 305 4.68 -12.23 -11.80
CA SER A 305 4.83 -10.78 -12.06
C SER A 305 4.38 -9.95 -10.86
N LEU A 306 4.84 -8.69 -10.74
CA LEU A 306 4.40 -7.83 -9.63
C LEU A 306 2.87 -7.65 -9.63
N ASP A 307 2.24 -7.60 -10.80
CA ASP A 307 0.77 -7.52 -10.91
C ASP A 307 0.06 -8.67 -10.21
N GLU A 308 0.63 -9.88 -10.26
CA GLU A 308 0.11 -11.05 -9.58
C GLU A 308 0.34 -10.97 -8.06
N TRP A 309 1.45 -10.36 -7.64
CA TRP A 309 1.77 -10.12 -6.24
C TRP A 309 0.94 -9.00 -5.62
N ILE A 310 0.74 -7.87 -6.31
CA ILE A 310 -0.11 -6.77 -5.89
C ILE A 310 -1.54 -7.24 -5.78
N LYS A 311 -2.06 -7.99 -6.77
CA LYS A 311 -3.41 -8.59 -6.65
C LYS A 311 -3.51 -9.50 -5.43
N LYS A 312 -2.50 -10.34 -5.16
CA LYS A 312 -2.49 -11.24 -4.00
C LYS A 312 -2.36 -10.50 -2.67
N LEU A 313 -1.51 -9.48 -2.58
CA LEU A 313 -1.35 -8.65 -1.38
C LEU A 313 -2.54 -7.74 -1.15
N TRP A 314 -3.14 -7.19 -2.20
CA TRP A 314 -4.37 -6.40 -2.14
C TRP A 314 -5.53 -7.27 -1.64
N TYR A 315 -5.66 -8.50 -2.13
CA TYR A 315 -6.61 -9.49 -1.58
C TYR A 315 -6.33 -9.77 -0.10
N ILE A 316 -5.07 -9.96 0.30
CA ILE A 316 -4.69 -10.17 1.71
C ILE A 316 -4.98 -8.92 2.58
N CYS A 317 -4.71 -7.71 2.09
CA CYS A 317 -4.88 -6.45 2.83
C CYS A 317 -6.36 -6.07 2.98
N ILE A 318 -7.20 -6.32 1.99
CA ILE A 318 -8.65 -6.09 2.11
C ILE A 318 -9.28 -7.13 3.04
N TYR A 319 -8.95 -8.41 2.89
CA TYR A 319 -9.51 -9.44 3.77
C TYR A 319 -9.00 -9.33 5.21
N ASN A 320 -7.76 -8.87 5.47
CA ASN A 320 -7.25 -8.66 6.84
C ASN A 320 -7.56 -7.26 7.41
N GLY A 321 -7.73 -6.22 6.59
CA GLY A 321 -8.17 -4.90 7.04
C GLY A 321 -9.61 -4.90 7.56
N VAL A 322 -10.44 -5.82 7.05
CA VAL A 322 -11.81 -6.09 7.54
C VAL A 322 -11.80 -6.89 8.86
N LEU A 323 -10.74 -7.64 9.17
CA LEU A 323 -10.65 -8.44 10.41
C LEU A 323 -10.08 -7.67 11.61
N LEU A 324 -9.33 -6.59 11.39
CA LEU A 324 -8.86 -5.69 12.46
C LEU A 324 -9.80 -4.50 12.74
N SER A 325 -10.92 -4.43 12.01
CA SER A 325 -12.01 -3.46 12.23
C SER A 325 -13.25 -4.06 12.89
N HIS A 326 -13.11 -5.24 13.51
CA HIS A 326 -14.15 -5.89 14.32
C HIS A 326 -13.81 -5.99 15.79
#